data_AF-A0A3B9H264-F1
#
_entry.id   AF-A0A3B9H264-F1
#
_cell.length_a   1.000
_cell.length_b   1.000
_cell.length_c   1.000
_cell.angle_alpha   90.00
_cell.angle_beta   90.00
_cell.angle_gamma   90.00
#
_symmetry.space_group_name_H-M   'P 1'
#
loop_
_entity.id
_entity.type
_entity.pdbx_description
1 polymer ?
#
loop_
_entity_poly.entity_id
_entity_poly.type
_entity_poly.pdbx_seq_one_letter_code
_entity_poly.pdbx_strand_id
1 'polypeptide(L)'
;MSTGEMVQEKQSAVMDGLTATMRDALGALDTYAAAATSGARGELVGEDGRPDRKAFERHQHLAHGLSWLVTYVETLRQVTEWAARLEAEGKFTDVEALLSQILFSEYCAQIVGGIPMNQGE
;
A
#
# COMPACT_ATOMS: atom_id res chain seq x y z
N MET A 1 35.69 -35.65 21.94
CA MET A 1 34.88 -35.34 20.74
C MET A 1 33.79 -34.40 21.20
N SER A 2 33.93 -33.11 20.91
CA SER A 2 32.98 -32.08 21.35
C SER A 2 31.98 -31.86 20.22
N THR A 3 30.74 -32.30 20.43
CA THR A 3 29.58 -31.96 19.60
C THR A 3 29.22 -30.51 19.87
N GLY A 4 29.98 -29.58 19.28
CA GLY A 4 29.55 -28.19 19.14
C GLY A 4 28.45 -28.17 18.08
N GLU A 5 27.20 -28.15 18.51
CA GLU A 5 26.08 -27.81 17.64
C GLU A 5 26.38 -26.43 17.04
N MET A 6 26.62 -26.42 15.72
CA MET A 6 26.56 -25.20 14.94
C MET A 6 25.09 -24.75 14.98
N VAL A 7 24.77 -23.83 15.90
CA VAL A 7 23.53 -23.06 15.81
C VAL A 7 23.63 -22.28 14.51
N GLN A 8 22.91 -22.75 13.51
CA GLN A 8 22.79 -22.10 12.23
C GLN A 8 22.20 -20.71 12.50
N GLU A 9 22.98 -19.65 12.28
CA GLU A 9 22.50 -18.27 12.41
C GLU A 9 21.22 -18.14 11.59
N LYS A 10 20.11 -17.92 12.28
CA LYS A 10 18.80 -17.82 11.67
C LYS A 10 18.80 -16.49 10.91
N GLN A 11 18.91 -16.57 9.59
CA GLN A 11 18.85 -15.40 8.73
C GLN A 11 17.58 -14.61 9.04
N SER A 12 17.73 -13.29 9.27
CA SER A 12 16.59 -12.44 9.61
C SER A 12 15.56 -12.48 8.49
N ALA A 13 14.27 -12.62 8.86
CA ALA A 13 13.16 -12.55 7.91
C ALA A 13 12.77 -11.10 7.58
N VAL A 14 13.29 -10.13 8.34
CA VAL A 14 13.11 -8.70 8.10
C VAL A 14 14.05 -8.26 6.99
N MET A 15 13.49 -7.62 5.97
CA MET A 15 14.24 -7.06 4.86
C MET A 15 15.14 -5.91 5.31
N ASP A 16 16.41 -5.94 4.88
CA ASP A 16 17.34 -4.84 5.08
C ASP A 16 16.81 -3.56 4.42
N GLY A 17 16.83 -2.44 5.15
CA GLY A 17 16.36 -1.15 4.64
C GLY A 17 14.83 -1.03 4.47
N LEU A 18 14.05 -1.93 5.10
CA LEU A 18 12.59 -2.00 4.98
C LEU A 18 11.89 -0.63 5.01
N THR A 19 12.15 0.20 6.02
CA THR A 19 11.44 1.49 6.19
C THR A 19 11.80 2.51 5.11
N ALA A 20 13.00 2.45 4.55
CA ALA A 20 13.36 3.25 3.38
C ALA A 20 12.61 2.75 2.14
N THR A 21 12.58 1.44 1.90
CA THR A 21 11.85 0.85 0.78
C THR A 21 10.35 1.12 0.85
N MET A 22 9.75 1.11 2.04
CA MET A 22 8.34 1.47 2.25
C MET A 22 8.07 2.93 1.84
N ARG A 23 8.95 3.87 2.20
CA ARG A 23 8.82 5.27 1.80
C ARG A 23 8.93 5.46 0.29
N ASP A 24 9.88 4.77 -0.34
CA ASP A 24 10.06 4.85 -1.80
C ASP A 24 8.85 4.27 -2.55
N ALA A 25 8.34 3.12 -2.08
CA ALA A 25 7.13 2.51 -2.62
C ALA A 25 5.92 3.44 -2.48
N LEU A 26 5.74 4.06 -1.31
CA LEU A 26 4.67 5.04 -1.09
C LEU A 26 4.77 6.23 -2.05
N GLY A 27 5.98 6.76 -2.30
CA GLY A 27 6.17 7.86 -3.26
C GLY A 27 5.77 7.48 -4.69
N ALA A 28 6.07 6.24 -5.11
CA ALA A 28 5.63 5.72 -6.41
C ALA A 28 4.10 5.56 -6.46
N LEU A 29 3.50 5.04 -5.39
CA LEU A 29 2.06 4.85 -5.28
C LEU A 29 1.29 6.17 -5.24
N ASP A 30 1.84 7.22 -4.61
CA ASP A 30 1.25 8.57 -4.62
C ASP A 30 1.17 9.14 -6.03
N THR A 31 2.23 8.95 -6.80
CA THR A 31 2.27 9.36 -8.22
C THR A 31 1.21 8.59 -9.02
N TYR A 32 1.09 7.28 -8.79
CA TYR A 32 0.10 6.45 -9.45
C TYR A 32 -1.34 6.83 -9.09
N ALA A 33 -1.64 7.01 -7.80
CA ALA A 33 -2.96 7.40 -7.31
C ALA A 33 -3.37 8.78 -7.82
N ALA A 34 -2.44 9.73 -7.90
CA ALA A 34 -2.70 11.05 -8.48
C ALA A 34 -3.06 10.94 -9.97
N ALA A 35 -2.31 10.14 -10.74
CA ALA A 35 -2.61 9.90 -12.15
C ALA A 35 -3.97 9.21 -12.35
N ALA A 36 -4.26 8.17 -11.56
CA ALA A 36 -5.55 7.47 -11.59
C ALA A 36 -6.71 8.40 -11.23
N THR A 37 -6.55 9.23 -10.20
CA THR A 37 -7.56 10.23 -9.80
C THR A 37 -7.79 11.26 -10.89
N SER A 38 -6.73 11.76 -11.53
CA SER A 38 -6.85 12.71 -12.63
C SER A 38 -7.55 12.10 -13.85
N GLY A 39 -7.23 10.85 -14.20
CA GLY A 39 -7.88 10.14 -15.29
C GLY A 39 -9.37 9.92 -15.01
N ALA A 40 -9.70 9.45 -13.82
CA ALA A 40 -11.10 9.22 -13.42
C ALA A 40 -11.91 10.51 -13.31
N ARG A 41 -11.30 11.63 -12.89
CA ARG A 41 -11.98 12.92 -12.78
C ARG A 41 -12.63 13.32 -14.10
N GLY A 42 -11.97 13.10 -15.24
CA GLY A 42 -12.51 13.45 -16.56
C GLY A 42 -13.83 12.74 -16.89
N GLU A 43 -14.06 11.56 -16.33
CA GLU A 43 -15.26 10.76 -16.55
C GLU A 43 -16.34 10.94 -15.47
N LEU A 44 -15.98 11.49 -14.31
CA LEU A 44 -16.83 11.50 -13.11
C LEU A 44 -17.35 12.88 -12.70
N VAL A 45 -16.86 13.96 -13.30
CA VAL A 45 -17.29 15.34 -13.00
C VAL A 45 -18.03 15.97 -14.17
N GLY A 46 -19.00 16.84 -13.86
CA GLY A 46 -19.70 17.65 -14.86
C GLY A 46 -18.87 18.84 -15.34
N GLU A 47 -19.43 19.59 -16.30
CA GLU A 47 -18.79 20.80 -16.88
C GLU A 47 -18.48 21.88 -15.83
N ASP A 48 -19.21 21.90 -14.72
CA ASP A 48 -19.01 22.81 -13.58
C ASP A 48 -17.91 22.32 -12.61
N GLY A 49 -17.25 21.20 -12.91
CA GLY A 49 -16.21 20.57 -12.11
C GLY A 49 -16.73 19.86 -10.86
N ARG A 50 -18.05 19.76 -10.67
CA ARG A 50 -18.66 19.06 -9.54
C ARG A 50 -18.91 17.59 -9.89
N PRO A 51 -18.97 16.69 -8.90
CA PRO A 51 -19.33 15.29 -9.13
C PRO A 51 -20.68 15.15 -9.86
N ASP A 52 -20.70 14.43 -10.99
CA ASP A 52 -21.95 14.11 -11.72
C ASP A 52 -22.47 12.74 -11.26
N ARG A 53 -23.60 12.73 -10.54
CA ARG A 53 -24.22 11.50 -10.05
C ARG A 53 -24.53 10.50 -11.17
N LYS A 54 -25.00 10.96 -12.33
CA LYS A 54 -25.30 10.05 -13.45
C LYS A 54 -24.02 9.46 -14.04
N ALA A 55 -22.92 10.21 -14.03
CA ALA A 55 -21.63 9.71 -14.43
C ALA A 55 -21.10 8.64 -13.46
N PHE A 56 -21.21 8.88 -12.16
CA PHE A 56 -20.86 7.87 -11.14
C PHE A 56 -21.68 6.57 -11.27
N GLU A 57 -22.96 6.66 -11.61
CA GLU A 57 -23.79 5.48 -11.89
C GLU A 57 -23.32 4.74 -13.16
N ARG A 58 -23.02 5.46 -14.26
CA ARG A 58 -22.51 4.86 -15.50
C ARG A 58 -21.12 4.25 -15.35
N HIS A 59 -20.26 4.88 -14.56
CA HIS A 59 -18.86 4.53 -14.36
C HIS A 59 -18.63 3.94 -12.96
N GLN A 60 -19.57 3.16 -12.45
CA GLN A 60 -19.53 2.62 -11.09
C GLN A 60 -18.23 1.86 -10.80
N HIS A 61 -17.82 0.97 -11.70
CA HIS A 61 -16.59 0.20 -11.56
C HIS A 61 -15.34 1.09 -11.46
N LEU A 62 -15.24 2.14 -12.29
CA LEU A 62 -14.15 3.11 -12.22
C LEU A 62 -14.14 3.86 -10.88
N ALA A 63 -15.31 4.33 -10.42
CA ALA A 63 -15.42 5.05 -9.16
C ALA A 63 -15.05 4.17 -7.95
N HIS A 64 -15.51 2.91 -7.94
CA HIS A 64 -15.20 1.97 -6.85
C HIS A 64 -13.74 1.53 -6.90
N GLY A 65 -13.21 1.20 -8.09
CA GLY A 65 -11.80 0.83 -8.27
C GLY A 65 -10.85 1.94 -7.83
N LEU A 66 -11.16 3.20 -8.18
CA LEU A 66 -10.40 4.34 -7.67
C LEU A 66 -10.47 4.43 -6.15
N SER A 67 -11.67 4.25 -5.57
CA SER A 67 -11.88 4.33 -4.12
C SER A 67 -11.06 3.27 -3.38
N TRP A 68 -11.01 2.04 -3.89
CA TRP A 68 -10.17 0.96 -3.35
C TRP A 68 -8.68 1.26 -3.47
N LEU A 69 -8.23 1.73 -4.63
CA LEU A 69 -6.84 2.12 -4.84
C LEU A 69 -6.39 3.18 -3.83
N VAL A 70 -7.13 4.28 -3.71
CA VAL A 70 -6.75 5.35 -2.77
C VAL A 70 -6.85 4.90 -1.31
N THR A 71 -7.76 3.97 -0.99
CA THR A 71 -7.82 3.34 0.34
C THR A 71 -6.56 2.53 0.65
N TYR A 72 -6.05 1.77 -0.32
CA TYR A 72 -4.82 1.00 -0.15
C TYR A 72 -3.61 1.92 0.01
N VAL A 73 -3.49 2.94 -0.84
CA VAL A 73 -2.40 3.92 -0.75
C VAL A 73 -2.41 4.65 0.60
N GLU A 74 -3.59 5.04 1.09
CA GLU A 74 -3.69 5.69 2.39
C GLU A 74 -3.36 4.74 3.54
N THR A 75 -3.76 3.47 3.46
CA THR A 75 -3.36 2.46 4.44
C THR A 75 -1.84 2.32 4.51
N LEU A 76 -1.17 2.26 3.36
CA LEU A 76 0.30 2.18 3.27
C LEU A 76 0.98 3.45 3.77
N ARG A 77 0.40 4.63 3.54
CA ARG A 77 0.86 5.90 4.13
C ARG A 77 0.83 5.83 5.65
N GLN A 78 -0.32 5.49 6.22
CA GLN A 78 -0.50 5.46 7.66
C GLN A 78 0.45 4.45 8.35
N VAL A 79 0.71 3.31 7.71
CA VAL A 79 1.68 2.33 8.21
C VAL A 79 3.12 2.83 8.08
N THR A 80 3.46 3.53 7.01
CA THR A 80 4.79 4.17 6.87
C THR A 80 5.05 5.19 7.97
N GLU A 81 4.06 6.04 8.25
CA GLU A 81 4.17 7.05 9.31
C GLU A 81 4.20 6.42 10.71
N TRP A 82 3.42 5.36 10.93
CA TRP A 82 3.46 4.59 12.16
C TRP A 82 4.82 3.95 12.39
N ALA A 83 5.40 3.29 11.38
CA ALA A 83 6.74 2.72 11.45
C ALA A 83 7.79 3.79 11.79
N ALA A 84 7.74 4.95 11.13
CA ALA A 84 8.66 6.06 11.40
C ALA A 84 8.56 6.58 12.84
N ARG A 85 7.35 6.68 13.41
CA ARG A 85 7.16 7.04 14.83
C ARG A 85 7.76 6.00 15.76
N LEU A 86 7.55 4.72 15.48
CA LEU A 86 8.13 3.63 16.27
C LEU A 86 9.66 3.59 16.17
N GLU A 87 10.25 3.85 15.00
CA GLU A 87 11.71 3.96 14.83
C GLU A 87 12.26 5.09 15.72
N ALA A 88 11.62 6.26 15.71
CA ALA A 88 12.02 7.41 16.52
C ALA A 88 11.93 7.13 18.03
N GLU A 89 11.01 6.26 18.45
CA GLU A 89 10.84 5.84 19.85
C GLU A 89 11.72 4.62 20.23
N GLY A 90 12.46 4.03 19.29
CA GLY A 90 13.21 2.79 19.51
C GLY A 90 12.31 1.57 19.76
N LYS A 91 11.07 1.59 19.25
CA LYS A 91 10.03 0.57 19.44
C LYS A 91 9.66 -0.17 18.15
N PHE A 92 10.35 0.08 17.05
CA PHE A 92 10.15 -0.67 15.82
C PHE A 92 10.93 -1.98 15.89
N THR A 93 10.26 -3.06 16.29
CA THR A 93 10.88 -4.39 16.47
C THR A 93 10.54 -5.31 15.31
N ASP A 94 11.01 -6.56 15.36
CA ASP A 94 10.75 -7.59 14.35
C ASP A 94 9.26 -7.78 14.04
N VAL A 95 8.38 -7.64 15.05
CA VAL A 95 6.93 -7.83 14.85
C VAL A 95 6.36 -6.74 13.96
N GLU A 96 6.64 -5.47 14.27
CA GLU A 96 6.15 -4.34 13.49
C GLU A 96 6.78 -4.30 12.09
N ALA A 97 8.05 -4.68 11.99
CA ALA A 97 8.74 -4.82 10.72
C ALA A 97 8.09 -5.89 9.83
N LEU A 98 7.87 -7.10 10.34
CA LEU A 98 7.29 -8.19 9.56
C LEU A 98 5.83 -7.90 9.17
N LEU A 99 5.03 -7.30 10.05
CA LEU A 99 3.66 -6.88 9.71
C LEU A 99 3.65 -5.84 8.59
N SER A 100 4.53 -4.84 8.68
CA SER A 100 4.67 -3.82 7.64
C SER A 100 5.13 -4.43 6.31
N GLN A 101 6.12 -5.33 6.35
CA GLN A 101 6.65 -6.01 5.17
C GLN A 101 5.58 -6.86 4.46
N ILE A 102 4.81 -7.65 5.22
CA ILE A 102 3.72 -8.47 4.66
C ILE A 102 2.68 -7.57 4.00
N LEU A 103 2.21 -6.54 4.71
CA LEU A 103 1.21 -5.60 4.18
C LEU A 103 1.68 -4.94 2.88
N PHE A 104 2.90 -4.38 2.88
CA PHE A 104 3.45 -3.73 1.69
C PHE A 104 3.61 -4.71 0.53
N SER A 105 4.10 -5.93 0.79
CA SER A 105 4.28 -6.93 -0.27
C SER A 105 2.93 -7.29 -0.92
N GLU A 106 1.90 -7.51 -0.11
CA GLU A 106 0.59 -7.91 -0.59
C GLU A 106 -0.12 -6.76 -1.33
N TYR A 107 -0.16 -5.57 -0.73
CA TYR A 107 -0.93 -4.46 -1.30
C TYR A 107 -0.25 -3.90 -2.56
N CYS A 108 1.08 -3.87 -2.62
CA CYS A 108 1.77 -3.51 -3.86
C CYS A 108 1.51 -4.55 -4.96
N ALA A 109 1.53 -5.84 -4.64
CA ALA A 109 1.23 -6.90 -5.61
C ALA A 109 -0.21 -6.79 -6.13
N GLN A 110 -1.18 -6.53 -5.25
CA GLN A 110 -2.58 -6.33 -5.65
C GLN A 110 -2.79 -5.03 -6.45
N ILE A 111 -2.11 -3.93 -6.13
CA ILE A 111 -2.19 -2.71 -6.94
C ILE A 111 -1.68 -2.97 -8.37
N VAL A 112 -0.63 -3.78 -8.53
CA VAL A 112 -0.10 -4.16 -9.86
C VAL A 112 -0.98 -5.22 -10.56
N GLY A 113 -1.50 -6.19 -9.82
CA GLY A 113 -2.21 -7.36 -10.35
C GLY A 113 -3.74 -7.21 -10.45
N GLY A 114 -4.31 -6.20 -9.82
CA GLY A 114 -5.75 -6.01 -9.65
C GLY A 114 -6.15 -6.14 -8.17
N ILE A 115 -6.85 -5.13 -7.66
CA ILE A 115 -7.37 -5.12 -6.28
C ILE A 115 -8.70 -5.87 -6.28
N PRO A 116 -8.85 -6.95 -5.49
CA PRO A 116 -10.13 -7.64 -5.36
C PRO A 116 -11.11 -6.75 -4.58
N MET A 117 -12.10 -6.20 -5.28
CA MET A 117 -13.16 -5.38 -4.68
C MET A 117 -14.27 -6.27 -4.11
N ASN A 118 -14.50 -7.42 -4.74
CA ASN A 118 -15.27 -8.55 -4.23
C ASN A 118 -14.76 -9.87 -4.85
N GLN A 119 -15.51 -10.97 -4.73
CA GLN A 119 -15.09 -12.28 -5.26
C GLN A 119 -15.15 -12.38 -6.79
N GLY A 120 -15.83 -11.45 -7.48
CA GLY A 120 -16.02 -11.43 -8.93
C GLY A 120 -15.57 -10.13 -9.62
N GLU A 121 -15.04 -9.17 -8.86
CA GLU A 121 -14.53 -7.88 -9.33
C GLU A 121 -13.18 -7.55 -8.70
#